data_AF-A0A392NHH3-F1
#
_entry.id   AF-A0A392NHH3-F1
#
_cell.length_a   1.000
_cell.length_b   1.000
_cell.length_c   1.000
_cell.angle_alpha   90.00
_cell.angle_beta   90.00
_cell.angle_gamma   90.00
#
_symmetry.space_group_name_H-M   'P 1'
#
loop_
_entity.id
_entity.type
_entity.pdbx_description
1 polymer ?
#
loop_
_entity_poly.entity_id
_entity_poly.type
_entity_poly.pdbx_seq_one_letter_code
_entity_poly.pdbx_strand_id
1 'polypeptide(L)'
;MSQQKFASNVVEKCLTFSGPSERQILVSEMLGTTDENEPLQAMMKDQFANYVVQKVLETCDDHQRELILSRIKVHLNALKKYTYGKHIVARVEKLVAAG
;
A
#
# COMPACT_ATOMS: atom_id res chain seq x y z
N MET A 1 -10.98 4.47 -6.63
CA MET A 1 -10.69 5.89 -6.32
C MET A 1 -9.19 6.19 -6.27
N SER A 2 -8.36 5.36 -5.64
CA SER A 2 -6.91 5.59 -5.47
C SER A 2 -6.07 5.71 -6.75
N GLN A 3 -6.56 5.24 -7.90
CA GLN A 3 -5.86 5.31 -9.20
C GLN A 3 -6.08 6.62 -9.98
N GLN A 4 -6.78 7.60 -9.40
CA GLN A 4 -6.97 8.91 -10.03
C GLN A 4 -6.03 9.94 -9.40
N LYS A 5 -5.36 10.74 -10.23
CA LYS A 5 -4.35 11.74 -9.82
C LYS A 5 -4.75 12.63 -8.64
N PHE A 6 -5.99 13.12 -8.61
CA PHE A 6 -6.44 14.02 -7.56
C PHE A 6 -7.00 13.27 -6.35
N ALA A 7 -7.68 12.14 -6.59
CA ALA A 7 -8.24 11.34 -5.51
C ALA A 7 -7.15 10.61 -4.69
N SER A 8 -6.02 10.21 -5.30
CA SER A 8 -4.89 9.62 -4.56
C SER A 8 -4.38 10.57 -3.47
N ASN A 9 -4.26 11.85 -3.78
CA ASN A 9 -3.83 12.88 -2.82
C ASN A 9 -4.82 13.03 -1.66
N VAL A 10 -6.14 12.90 -1.94
CA VAL A 10 -7.16 12.93 -0.89
C VAL A 10 -7.01 11.72 0.02
N VAL A 11 -6.84 10.52 -0.55
CA VAL A 11 -6.65 9.28 0.22
C VAL A 11 -5.37 9.34 1.06
N GLU A 12 -4.26 9.86 0.53
CA GLU A 12 -3.01 10.04 1.29
C GLU A 12 -3.18 11.00 2.47
N LYS A 13 -3.93 12.10 2.29
CA LYS A 13 -4.26 13.02 3.37
C LYS A 13 -5.15 12.34 4.41
N CYS A 14 -6.18 11.60 3.98
CA CYS A 14 -7.03 10.84 4.90
C CYS A 14 -6.18 9.88 5.75
N LEU A 15 -5.27 9.11 5.14
CA LEU A 15 -4.38 8.19 5.88
C LEU A 15 -3.47 8.89 6.90
N THR A 16 -3.17 10.18 6.69
CA THR A 16 -2.29 10.98 7.55
C THR A 16 -3.06 11.62 8.70
N PHE A 17 -4.30 12.09 8.45
CA PHE A 17 -5.05 12.93 9.39
C PHE A 17 -6.29 12.26 9.99
N SER A 18 -6.71 11.09 9.50
CA SER A 18 -7.85 10.36 10.06
C SER A 18 -7.49 9.70 11.39
N GLY A 19 -8.50 9.46 12.23
CA GLY A 19 -8.34 8.68 13.44
C GLY A 19 -8.00 7.22 13.14
N PRO A 20 -7.57 6.45 14.16
CA PRO A 20 -7.16 5.05 14.00
C PRO A 20 -8.24 4.17 13.36
N SER A 21 -9.50 4.34 13.78
CA SER A 21 -10.62 3.53 13.27
C SER A 21 -10.92 3.82 11.80
N GLU A 22 -10.94 5.09 11.37
CA GLU A 22 -11.16 5.42 9.96
C GLU A 22 -10.01 4.96 9.07
N ARG A 23 -8.77 5.07 9.57
CA ARG A 23 -7.59 4.56 8.88
C ARG A 23 -7.68 3.04 8.70
N GLN A 24 -8.15 2.32 9.71
CA GLN A 24 -8.32 0.87 9.64
C GLN A 24 -9.32 0.47 8.55
N ILE A 25 -10.43 1.22 8.42
CA ILE A 25 -11.40 1.00 7.34
C ILE A 25 -10.75 1.20 5.97
N LEU A 26 -10.00 2.30 5.78
CA LEU A 26 -9.31 2.59 4.52
C LEU A 26 -8.29 1.51 4.14
N VAL A 27 -7.52 1.04 5.12
CA VAL A 27 -6.52 -0.04 4.91
C VAL A 27 -7.22 -1.36 4.59
N SER A 28 -8.31 -1.68 5.30
CA SER A 28 -9.08 -2.90 5.05
C SER A 28 -9.68 -2.92 3.63
N GLU A 29 -10.26 -1.82 3.19
CA GLU A 29 -10.79 -1.67 1.82
C GLU A 29 -9.68 -1.84 0.76
N MET A 30 -8.49 -1.29 1.03
CA MET A 30 -7.34 -1.40 0.13
C MET A 30 -6.80 -2.84 0.02
N LEU A 31 -6.79 -3.58 1.13
CA LEU A 31 -6.40 -4.98 1.15
C LEU A 31 -7.46 -5.87 0.49
N GLY A 32 -8.72 -5.44 0.51
CA GLY A 32 -9.86 -6.22 0.03
C GLY A 32 -10.25 -7.34 1.00
N THR A 33 -11.37 -8.00 0.72
CA THR A 33 -11.89 -9.13 1.50
C THR A 33 -11.54 -10.48 0.90
N THR A 34 -10.90 -10.51 -0.27
CA THR A 34 -10.57 -11.73 -1.01
C THR A 34 -9.08 -12.04 -0.92
N ASP A 35 -8.73 -13.33 -0.95
CA ASP A 35 -7.34 -13.78 -0.92
C ASP A 35 -6.56 -13.51 -2.22
N GLU A 36 -7.22 -12.99 -3.26
CA GLU A 36 -6.65 -12.85 -4.59
C GLU A 36 -5.67 -11.66 -4.72
N ASN A 37 -5.54 -10.81 -3.70
CA ASN A 37 -4.64 -9.63 -3.67
C ASN A 37 -4.77 -8.68 -4.88
N GLU A 38 -5.80 -8.82 -5.71
CA GLU A 38 -5.92 -8.08 -6.97
C GLU A 38 -5.97 -6.56 -6.79
N PRO A 39 -6.71 -6.00 -5.81
CA PRO A 39 -6.77 -4.55 -5.62
C PRO A 39 -5.42 -3.97 -5.20
N LEU A 40 -4.75 -4.60 -4.24
CA LEU A 40 -3.42 -4.19 -3.77
C LEU A 40 -2.37 -4.29 -4.88
N GLN A 41 -2.37 -5.39 -5.64
CA GLN A 41 -1.45 -5.57 -6.77
C GLN A 41 -1.62 -4.51 -7.85
N ALA A 42 -2.87 -4.18 -8.20
CA ALA A 42 -3.16 -3.12 -9.16
C ALA A 42 -2.64 -1.76 -8.64
N MET A 43 -2.88 -1.46 -7.36
CA MET A 43 -2.43 -0.21 -6.75
C MET A 43 -0.91 -0.06 -6.72
N MET A 44 -0.17 -1.13 -6.43
CA MET A 44 1.30 -1.11 -6.41
C MET A 44 1.92 -0.83 -7.78
N LYS A 45 1.23 -1.17 -8.86
CA LYS A 45 1.70 -0.99 -10.24
C LYS A 45 1.25 0.33 -10.87
N ASP A 46 0.29 1.02 -10.25
CA ASP A 46 -0.32 2.24 -10.77
C ASP A 46 0.53 3.50 -10.49
N GLN A 47 0.47 4.47 -11.39
CA GLN A 47 1.26 5.71 -11.33
C GLN A 47 0.86 6.67 -10.20
N PHE A 48 -0.35 6.55 -9.65
CA PHE A 48 -0.85 7.39 -8.56
C PHE A 48 -1.09 6.58 -7.29
N ALA A 49 -1.68 5.39 -7.41
CA ALA A 49 -2.02 4.57 -6.26
C ALA A 49 -0.78 3.99 -5.53
N ASN A 50 0.39 3.93 -6.18
CA ASN A 50 1.63 3.51 -5.52
C ASN A 50 2.01 4.43 -4.34
N TYR A 51 1.65 5.71 -4.39
CA TYR A 51 1.89 6.65 -3.30
C TYR A 51 0.99 6.36 -2.10
N VAL A 52 -0.27 5.99 -2.35
CA VAL A 52 -1.21 5.53 -1.32
C VAL A 52 -0.65 4.29 -0.61
N VAL A 53 -0.12 3.32 -1.34
CA VAL A 53 0.48 2.11 -0.76
C VAL A 53 1.67 2.45 0.14
N GLN A 54 2.56 3.32 -0.33
CA GLN A 54 3.72 3.78 0.46
C GLN A 54 3.26 4.52 1.72
N LYS A 55 2.22 5.34 1.62
CA LYS A 55 1.65 6.07 2.76
C LYS A 55 1.04 5.12 3.79
N VAL A 56 0.30 4.10 3.34
CA VAL A 56 -0.22 3.06 4.25
C VAL A 56 0.92 2.39 5.01
N LEU A 57 2.00 2.00 4.33
CA LEU A 57 3.18 1.39 4.98
C LEU A 57 3.85 2.33 6.01
N GLU A 58 3.65 3.65 5.91
CA GLU A 58 4.15 4.65 6.86
C GLU A 58 3.22 4.86 8.06
N THR A 59 1.91 4.75 7.88
CA THR A 59 0.91 5.17 8.90
C THR A 59 0.21 4.00 9.58
N CYS A 60 0.33 2.78 9.05
CA CYS A 60 -0.22 1.58 9.65
C CYS A 60 0.50 1.19 10.95
N ASP A 61 -0.26 0.56 11.86
CA ASP A 61 0.28 -0.09 13.04
C ASP A 61 1.06 -1.36 12.68
N ASP A 62 1.78 -1.94 13.65
CA ASP A 62 2.67 -3.07 13.40
C ASP A 62 1.94 -4.33 12.91
N HIS A 63 0.72 -4.57 13.41
CA HIS A 63 -0.08 -5.72 13.00
C HIS A 63 -0.55 -5.59 11.55
N GLN A 64 -1.10 -4.42 11.19
CA GLN A 64 -1.47 -4.11 9.81
C GLN A 64 -0.25 -4.15 8.89
N ARG A 65 0.89 -3.62 9.32
CA ARG A 65 2.13 -3.60 8.56
C ARG A 65 2.57 -5.02 8.23
N GLU A 66 2.59 -5.92 9.21
CA GLU A 66 2.95 -7.32 9.00
C GLU A 66 2.03 -7.97 7.95
N LEU A 67 0.72 -7.76 8.07
CA LEU A 67 -0.29 -8.27 7.16
C LEU A 67 -0.06 -7.76 5.72
N ILE A 68 0.10 -6.45 5.56
CA ILE A 68 0.38 -5.82 4.25
C ILE A 68 1.69 -6.33 3.67
N LEU A 69 2.77 -6.39 4.47
CA LEU A 69 4.07 -6.87 4.01
C LEU A 69 4.00 -8.33 3.57
N SER A 70 3.23 -9.19 4.27
CA SER A 70 3.04 -10.59 3.86
C SER A 70 2.42 -10.70 2.46
N ARG A 71 1.40 -9.87 2.16
CA ARG A 71 0.76 -9.82 0.85
C ARG A 71 1.65 -9.21 -0.23
N ILE A 72 2.50 -8.23 0.10
CA ILE A 72 3.42 -7.64 -0.90
C ILE A 72 4.57 -8.60 -1.21
N LYS A 73 5.10 -9.32 -0.22
CA LYS A 73 6.26 -10.21 -0.34
C LYS A 73 6.08 -11.26 -1.44
N VAL A 74 4.88 -11.83 -1.58
CA VAL A 74 4.58 -12.82 -2.63
C VAL A 74 4.63 -12.24 -4.05
N HIS A 75 4.59 -10.91 -4.21
CA HIS A 75 4.58 -10.23 -5.49
C HIS A 75 5.88 -9.45 -5.80
N LEU A 76 6.87 -9.43 -4.90
CA LEU A 76 8.08 -8.59 -5.05
C LEU A 76 8.82 -8.82 -6.38
N ASN A 77 8.97 -10.07 -6.79
CA ASN A 77 9.65 -10.42 -8.05
C ASN A 77 8.90 -9.90 -9.29
N ALA A 78 7.56 -9.93 -9.25
CA ALA A 78 6.75 -9.36 -10.33
C ALA A 78 6.83 -7.83 -10.34
N LEU A 79 6.78 -7.20 -9.17
CA LEU A 79 6.79 -5.74 -9.02
C LEU A 79 8.07 -5.08 -9.55
N LYS A 80 9.22 -5.77 -9.46
CA LYS A 80 10.49 -5.30 -10.05
C LYS A 80 10.41 -5.00 -11.55
N LYS A 81 9.47 -5.63 -12.26
CA LYS A 81 9.27 -5.44 -13.71
C LYS A 81 8.43 -4.21 -14.06
N TYR A 82 7.78 -3.57 -13.08
CA TYR A 82 6.89 -2.43 -13.30
C TYR A 82 7.54 -1.12 -12.88
N THR A 83 7.37 -0.07 -13.69
CA THR A 83 7.94 1.26 -13.45
C THR A 83 7.61 1.80 -12.06
N TYR A 84 6.38 1.64 -11.59
CA TYR A 84 5.96 2.10 -10.27
C TYR A 84 6.12 1.03 -9.18
N GLY A 85 6.01 -0.25 -9.55
CA GLY A 85 6.19 -1.37 -8.64
C GLY A 85 7.57 -1.43 -7.99
N LYS A 86 8.63 -1.02 -8.70
CA LYS A 86 9.99 -0.94 -8.12
C LYS A 86 10.10 0.01 -6.92
N HIS A 87 9.27 1.06 -6.85
CA HIS A 87 9.25 1.97 -5.69
C HIS A 87 8.70 1.28 -4.44
N ILE A 88 7.69 0.42 -4.62
CA ILE A 88 7.16 -0.41 -3.53
C ILE A 88 8.21 -1.40 -3.05
N VAL A 89 8.91 -2.06 -3.98
CA VAL A 89 10.00 -2.99 -3.64
C VAL A 89 11.07 -2.30 -2.80
N ALA A 90 11.58 -1.15 -3.25
CA ALA A 90 12.58 -0.39 -2.52
C ALA A 90 12.10 0.03 -1.12
N ARG A 91 10.81 0.41 -0.99
CA ARG A 91 10.22 0.76 0.29
C ARG A 91 10.15 -0.43 1.24
N VAL A 92 9.72 -1.60 0.75
CA VAL A 92 9.62 -2.83 1.53
C VAL A 92 10.99 -3.31 1.98
N GLU A 93 11.98 -3.32 1.09
CA GLU A 93 13.36 -3.71 1.42
C GLU A 93 13.94 -2.81 2.52
N LYS A 94 13.68 -1.50 2.47
CA LYS A 94 14.10 -0.56 3.52
C LYS A 94 13.43 -0.85 4.87
N LEU A 95 12.13 -1.19 4.87
CA LEU A 95 11.40 -1.50 6.11
C LEU A 95 11.86 -2.81 6.73
N VAL A 96 12.15 -3.82 5.91
CA VAL A 96 12.66 -5.12 6.38
C VAL A 96 14.10 -5.03 6.90
N ALA A 97 14.93 -4.16 6.31
CA ALA A 97 16.31 -3.97 6.77
C ALA A 97 16.42 -3.10 8.04
N ALA A 98 15.35 -2.39 8.42
CA ALA A 98 15.32 -1.48 9.58
C ALA A 98 14.70 -2.11 10.84
N GLY A 99 14.18 -3.34 10.76
CA GLY A 99 13.71 -4.14 11.89
C GLY A 99 14.60 -5.34 12.13
#